data_AF-A0A934AFB5-F1
#
_entry.id   AF-A0A934AFB5-F1
#
_cell.length_a   1.000
_cell.length_b   1.000
_cell.length_c   1.000
_cell.angle_alpha   90.00
_cell.angle_beta   90.00
_cell.angle_gamma   90.00
#
_symmetry.space_group_name_H-M   'P 1'
#
loop_
_entity.id
_entity.type
_entity.pdbx_description
1 polymer ?
#
loop_
_entity_poly.entity_id
_entity_poly.type
_entity_poly.pdbx_seq_one_letter_code
_entity_poly.pdbx_strand_id
1 'polypeptide(L)'
;MKKAALMIPASAMALLLSLAAPVRAEAPAPDFDQGVDASDILQKAKAIASEDKKAGAQGPVAQYFTRYDRDCASFTFRPEDNPASTEVLLRSTEWVEECYPAPQPPYPPYPPQQPYPRPGYPRLLDGRTPHSSSGQNCYERPGRTYQERASVAIRDRQALYPWEYDSFQVCLEGPWLRLDDLETAYEYKTVQGGNYDGRYVVSPIKKIRMKPDPAGITARSLGSDMTLSLADRWASHYAGEQTVLILKLKKHVPNWFDALLVEKELSFPSAGSYIVDLKAFAGEFSQKLEAGKKYYVDYSFKRVGKISKDSVMKVGETDKAVYQPSPSALGR
;
A
#
# COMPACT_ATOMS: atom_id res chain seq x y z
N MET A 1 -39.27 13.18 33.38
CA MET A 1 -40.20 12.57 32.40
C MET A 1 -41.00 13.68 31.72
N LYS A 2 -40.61 14.09 30.51
CA LYS A 2 -41.37 15.04 29.68
C LYS A 2 -41.47 14.42 28.29
N LYS A 3 -42.69 14.05 27.89
CA LYS A 3 -43.02 13.54 26.55
C LYS A 3 -43.06 14.72 25.59
N ALA A 4 -42.28 14.67 24.52
CA ALA A 4 -42.45 15.54 23.36
C ALA A 4 -42.89 14.67 22.18
N ALA A 5 -44.14 14.84 21.77
CA ALA A 5 -44.69 14.32 20.53
C ALA A 5 -44.21 15.22 19.37
N LEU A 6 -43.73 14.63 18.28
CA LEU A 6 -43.45 15.35 17.05
C LEU A 6 -44.23 14.73 15.89
N MET A 7 -45.02 15.60 15.26
CA MET A 7 -45.96 15.36 14.17
C MET A 7 -45.28 14.93 12.87
N ILE A 8 -45.94 14.03 12.17
CA ILE A 8 -45.71 13.64 10.78
C ILE A 8 -46.55 14.58 9.88
N PRO A 9 -45.98 15.26 8.88
CA PRO A 9 -46.76 15.78 7.77
C PRO A 9 -46.86 14.73 6.66
N ALA A 10 -48.09 14.32 6.38
CA ALA A 10 -48.48 13.66 5.15
C ALA A 10 -48.59 14.70 4.02
N SER A 11 -47.96 14.44 2.88
CA SER A 11 -48.17 15.13 1.61
C SER A 11 -47.89 14.10 0.52
N ALA A 12 -48.94 13.57 -0.13
CA ALA A 12 -49.52 14.09 -1.38
C ALA A 12 -48.57 13.81 -2.58
N MET A 13 -48.80 12.74 -3.35
CA MET A 13 -49.78 12.62 -4.46
C MET A 13 -49.20 13.10 -5.80
N ALA A 14 -49.26 12.18 -6.77
CA ALA A 14 -49.22 12.37 -8.22
C ALA A 14 -47.87 12.73 -8.90
N LEU A 15 -47.35 11.80 -9.71
CA LEU A 15 -47.41 11.92 -11.18
C LEU A 15 -46.98 10.60 -11.85
N LEU A 16 -47.98 9.86 -12.36
CA LEU A 16 -47.82 8.86 -13.40
C LEU A 16 -47.80 9.61 -14.74
N LEU A 17 -46.66 9.66 -15.42
CA LEU A 17 -46.61 9.98 -16.85
C LEU A 17 -46.03 8.81 -17.63
N SER A 18 -46.92 8.23 -18.41
CA SER A 18 -46.73 7.19 -19.43
C SER A 18 -45.81 7.65 -20.55
N LEU A 19 -44.67 6.99 -20.72
CA LEU A 19 -43.89 7.00 -21.95
C LEU A 19 -44.36 5.84 -22.84
N ALA A 20 -45.35 6.11 -23.69
CA ALA A 20 -45.68 5.23 -24.81
C ALA A 20 -44.65 5.48 -25.92
N ALA A 21 -43.70 4.56 -26.08
CA ALA A 21 -42.85 4.53 -27.26
C ALA A 21 -43.66 4.01 -28.47
N PRO A 22 -43.46 4.55 -29.68
CA PRO A 22 -44.07 4.00 -30.89
C PRO A 22 -43.52 2.59 -31.12
N VAL A 23 -44.42 1.60 -31.10
CA VAL A 23 -44.16 0.24 -31.56
C VAL A 23 -43.69 0.34 -33.01
N ARG A 24 -42.40 0.06 -33.24
CA ARG A 24 -41.85 -0.16 -34.59
C ARG A 24 -42.63 -1.33 -35.19
N ALA A 25 -43.17 -1.12 -36.39
CA ALA A 25 -43.80 -2.18 -37.18
C ALA A 25 -42.92 -3.44 -37.14
N GLU A 26 -43.51 -4.56 -36.70
CA GLU A 26 -42.88 -5.87 -36.76
C GLU A 26 -42.42 -6.11 -38.20
N ALA A 27 -41.11 -6.28 -38.38
CA ALA A 27 -40.61 -6.85 -39.62
C ALA A 27 -41.36 -8.17 -39.83
N PRO A 28 -41.80 -8.49 -41.07
CA PRO A 28 -42.51 -9.72 -41.34
C PRO A 28 -41.73 -10.89 -40.73
N ALA A 29 -42.44 -11.71 -39.95
CA ALA A 29 -41.82 -12.86 -39.29
C ALA A 29 -41.09 -13.68 -40.36
N PRO A 30 -39.78 -13.97 -40.17
CA PRO A 30 -39.05 -14.78 -41.12
C PRO A 30 -39.76 -16.12 -41.29
N ASP A 31 -40.11 -16.45 -42.54
CA ASP A 31 -40.69 -17.72 -42.94
C ASP A 31 -39.60 -18.78 -42.88
N PHE A 32 -39.61 -19.59 -41.81
CA PHE A 32 -38.64 -20.67 -41.59
C PHE A 32 -39.02 -21.98 -42.29
N ASP A 33 -40.19 -22.04 -42.96
CA ASP A 33 -40.66 -23.23 -43.67
C ASP A 33 -40.08 -23.33 -45.10
N GLN A 34 -39.49 -22.24 -45.60
CA GLN A 34 -38.66 -22.27 -46.79
C GLN A 34 -37.28 -22.78 -46.39
N GLY A 35 -37.08 -24.09 -46.55
CA GLY A 35 -35.81 -24.79 -46.24
C GLY A 35 -34.60 -23.96 -46.64
N VAL A 36 -33.92 -23.40 -45.64
CA VAL A 36 -32.75 -22.55 -45.85
C VAL A 36 -31.62 -23.43 -46.37
N ASP A 37 -31.18 -23.19 -47.61
CA ASP A 37 -30.01 -23.86 -48.16
C ASP A 37 -28.75 -23.37 -47.42
N ALA A 38 -28.42 -24.07 -46.35
CA ALA A 38 -27.27 -23.80 -45.52
C ALA A 38 -25.96 -23.81 -46.32
N SER A 39 -25.90 -24.52 -47.46
CA SER A 39 -24.72 -24.55 -48.31
C SER A 39 -24.54 -23.24 -49.07
N ASP A 40 -25.63 -22.65 -49.55
CA ASP A 40 -25.62 -21.40 -50.30
C ASP A 40 -25.29 -20.20 -49.39
N ILE A 41 -25.81 -20.21 -48.16
CA ILE A 41 -25.43 -19.24 -47.12
C ILE A 41 -23.94 -19.38 -46.76
N LEU A 42 -23.44 -20.61 -46.59
CA LEU A 42 -22.03 -20.83 -46.26
C LEU A 42 -21.11 -20.40 -47.41
N GLN A 43 -21.50 -20.61 -48.66
CA GLN A 43 -20.73 -20.15 -49.83
C GLN A 43 -20.73 -18.62 -49.93
N LYS A 44 -21.88 -17.96 -49.75
CA LYS A 44 -21.97 -16.49 -49.72
C LYS A 44 -21.16 -15.88 -48.58
N ALA A 45 -21.22 -16.46 -47.38
CA ALA A 45 -20.42 -16.03 -46.23
C ALA A 45 -18.91 -16.19 -46.49
N LYS A 46 -18.49 -17.30 -47.11
CA LYS A 46 -17.09 -17.52 -47.51
C LYS A 46 -16.64 -16.53 -48.59
N ALA A 47 -17.50 -16.20 -49.57
CA ALA A 47 -17.20 -15.24 -50.61
C ALA A 47 -16.98 -13.84 -50.02
N ILE A 48 -17.91 -13.37 -49.17
CA ILE A 48 -17.80 -12.08 -48.47
C ILE A 48 -16.54 -12.04 -47.59
N ALA A 49 -16.29 -13.08 -46.79
CA ALA A 49 -15.07 -13.16 -45.96
C ALA A 49 -13.77 -13.19 -46.78
N SER A 50 -13.81 -13.72 -48.01
CA SER A 50 -12.66 -13.75 -48.92
C SER A 50 -12.40 -12.40 -49.60
N GLU A 51 -13.46 -11.62 -49.86
CA GLU A 51 -13.33 -10.25 -50.35
C GLU A 51 -12.86 -9.31 -49.24
N ASP A 52 -13.38 -9.44 -48.01
CA ASP A 52 -12.89 -8.70 -46.84
C ASP A 52 -11.41 -9.00 -46.54
N LYS A 53 -10.97 -10.24 -46.73
CA LYS A 53 -9.54 -10.60 -46.62
C LYS A 53 -8.65 -9.93 -47.67
N LYS A 54 -9.19 -9.60 -48.85
CA LYS A 54 -8.44 -8.95 -49.93
C LYS A 54 -8.47 -7.43 -49.82
N ALA A 55 -9.57 -6.85 -49.35
CA ALA A 55 -9.67 -5.42 -49.05
C ALA A 55 -8.89 -5.04 -47.78
N GLY A 56 -8.72 -6.00 -46.85
CA GLY A 56 -7.89 -5.88 -45.66
C GLY A 56 -6.40 -6.10 -45.90
N ALA A 57 -5.85 -5.77 -47.07
CA ALA A 57 -4.41 -5.61 -47.25
C ALA A 57 -3.97 -4.40 -46.41
N GLN A 58 -3.79 -4.66 -45.12
CA GLN A 58 -3.37 -3.74 -44.09
C GLN A 58 -2.10 -3.04 -44.58
N GLY A 59 -2.23 -1.78 -45.00
CA GLY A 59 -1.10 -0.86 -44.94
C GLY A 59 -0.51 -0.95 -43.52
N PRO A 60 0.79 -0.68 -43.33
CA PRO A 60 1.44 -0.83 -42.03
C PRO A 60 0.61 -0.09 -40.98
N VAL A 61 -0.15 -0.85 -40.19
CA VAL A 61 -0.96 -0.29 -39.10
C VAL A 61 0.10 0.09 -38.08
N ALA A 62 0.30 1.40 -37.92
CA ALA A 62 1.13 1.90 -36.82
C ALA A 62 0.61 1.23 -35.55
N GLN A 63 1.47 0.43 -34.92
CA GLN A 63 1.14 -0.17 -33.63
C GLN A 63 1.24 0.97 -32.62
N TYR A 64 0.09 1.39 -32.12
CA TYR A 64 0.03 2.40 -31.06
C TYR A 64 0.06 1.67 -29.73
N PHE A 65 1.13 1.91 -28.97
CA PHE A 65 1.13 1.56 -27.55
C PHE A 65 0.79 2.81 -26.76
N THR A 66 -0.15 2.67 -25.83
CA THR A 66 -0.52 3.75 -24.92
C THR A 66 -0.13 3.37 -23.51
N ARG A 67 0.50 4.30 -22.80
CA ARG A 67 0.70 4.24 -21.35
C ARG A 67 0.23 5.54 -20.72
N TYR A 68 -0.05 5.50 -19.42
CA TYR A 68 -0.48 6.68 -18.69
C TYR A 68 0.48 6.95 -17.54
N ASP A 69 0.73 8.22 -17.25
CA ASP A 69 1.35 8.60 -15.99
C ASP A 69 0.36 8.35 -14.85
N ARG A 70 0.88 7.91 -13.69
CA ARG A 70 0.09 7.72 -12.48
C ARG A 70 0.45 8.81 -11.48
N ASP A 71 -0.51 9.66 -11.14
CA ASP A 71 -0.37 10.71 -10.13
C ASP A 71 -1.25 10.39 -8.93
N CYS A 72 -0.68 10.44 -7.73
CA CYS A 72 -1.31 9.95 -6.51
C CYS A 72 -1.20 10.97 -5.37
N ALA A 73 -2.27 11.13 -4.61
CA ALA A 73 -2.27 11.86 -3.34
C ALA A 73 -2.68 10.94 -2.20
N SER A 74 -2.03 11.11 -1.05
CA SER A 74 -2.35 10.39 0.19
C SER A 74 -3.11 11.28 1.16
N PHE A 75 -4.14 10.71 1.79
CA PHE A 75 -4.99 11.37 2.76
C PHE A 75 -4.93 10.60 4.07
N THR A 76 -4.52 11.27 5.15
CA THR A 76 -4.38 10.63 6.48
C THR A 76 -5.30 11.31 7.48
N PHE A 77 -6.00 10.50 8.27
CA PHE A 77 -6.98 10.92 9.25
C PHE A 77 -6.64 10.35 10.62
N ARG A 78 -6.14 11.19 11.52
CA ARG A 78 -5.86 10.89 12.93
C ARG A 78 -7.14 10.95 13.77
N PRO A 79 -7.09 10.57 15.07
CA PRO A 79 -8.27 10.54 15.92
C PRO A 79 -8.99 11.90 16.03
N GLU A 80 -8.23 13.00 16.07
CA GLU A 80 -8.74 14.37 16.26
C GLU A 80 -9.00 15.12 14.93
N ASP A 81 -8.63 14.52 13.80
CA ASP A 81 -8.75 15.18 12.50
C ASP A 81 -10.21 15.26 12.05
N ASN A 82 -10.51 16.28 11.22
CA ASN A 82 -11.78 16.33 10.51
C ASN A 82 -11.88 15.09 9.61
N PRO A 83 -12.98 14.32 9.67
CA PRO A 83 -13.14 13.13 8.84
C PRO A 83 -13.32 13.45 7.34
N ALA A 84 -13.19 14.69 6.90
CA ALA A 84 -13.14 15.08 5.48
C ALA A 84 -11.82 15.79 5.16
N SER A 85 -11.15 15.35 4.09
CA SER A 85 -9.92 15.97 3.61
C SER A 85 -10.20 17.21 2.76
N THR A 86 -9.16 18.01 2.56
CA THR A 86 -9.15 19.05 1.53
C THR A 86 -9.02 18.43 0.15
N GLU A 87 -9.58 19.09 -0.86
CA GLU A 87 -9.41 18.70 -2.26
C GLU A 87 -7.98 18.92 -2.74
N VAL A 88 -7.49 18.01 -3.59
CA VAL A 88 -6.21 18.11 -4.30
C VAL A 88 -6.44 17.87 -5.78
N LEU A 89 -5.71 18.58 -6.65
CA LEU A 89 -5.78 18.38 -8.09
C LEU A 89 -4.76 17.32 -8.51
N LEU A 90 -5.21 16.24 -9.14
CA LEU A 90 -4.38 15.19 -9.72
C LEU A 90 -4.28 15.38 -11.24
N ARG A 91 -3.18 14.93 -11.83
CA ARG A 91 -2.94 15.02 -13.29
C ARG A 91 -2.32 13.74 -13.84
N SER A 92 -2.91 13.18 -14.89
CA SER A 92 -2.33 12.08 -15.67
C SER A 92 -2.15 12.46 -17.12
N THR A 93 -0.99 12.12 -17.70
CA THR A 93 -0.73 12.31 -19.14
C THR A 93 -0.72 10.96 -19.84
N GLU A 94 -1.47 10.84 -20.92
CA GLU A 94 -1.35 9.74 -21.89
C GLU A 94 -0.05 9.91 -22.68
N TRP A 95 0.72 8.86 -22.83
CA TRP A 95 1.87 8.77 -23.71
C TRP A 95 1.56 7.77 -24.82
N VAL A 96 1.64 8.25 -26.05
CA VAL A 96 1.41 7.44 -27.25
C VAL A 96 2.78 7.13 -27.85
N GLU A 97 3.12 5.86 -27.92
CA GLU A 97 4.29 5.38 -28.65
C GLU A 97 3.89 5.19 -30.12
N GLU A 98 4.63 5.87 -30.99
CA GLU A 98 4.46 5.77 -32.44
C GLU A 98 5.69 5.10 -33.04
N CYS A 99 5.48 3.91 -33.60
CA CYS A 99 6.51 3.15 -34.28
C CYS A 99 6.40 3.34 -35.80
N TYR A 100 7.49 3.81 -36.39
CA TYR A 100 7.63 3.90 -37.84
C TYR A 100 8.58 2.81 -38.31
N PRO A 101 8.35 2.18 -39.47
CA PRO A 101 9.36 1.31 -40.06
C PRO A 101 10.64 2.12 -40.24
N ALA A 102 11.74 1.67 -39.64
CA ALA A 102 13.03 2.29 -39.87
C ALA A 102 13.31 2.14 -41.37
N PRO A 103 13.74 3.20 -42.08
CA PRO A 103 14.23 3.02 -43.44
C PRO A 103 15.31 1.95 -43.35
N GLN A 104 15.15 0.85 -44.09
CA GLN A 104 16.17 -0.20 -44.07
C GLN A 104 17.48 0.47 -44.44
N PRO A 105 18.50 0.48 -43.56
CA PRO A 105 19.80 0.96 -43.98
C PRO A 105 20.20 0.10 -45.19
N PRO A 106 20.77 0.71 -46.25
CA PRO A 106 21.30 -0.09 -47.35
C PRO A 106 22.20 -1.16 -46.74
N TYR A 107 21.97 -2.43 -47.12
CA TYR A 107 22.72 -3.55 -46.57
C TYR A 107 24.20 -3.18 -46.60
N PRO A 108 24.88 -3.12 -45.44
CA PRO A 108 26.31 -2.90 -45.46
C PRO A 108 26.91 -4.03 -46.32
N PRO A 109 27.85 -3.73 -47.24
CA PRO A 109 28.54 -4.79 -47.96
C PRO A 109 29.07 -5.78 -46.93
N TYR A 110 28.80 -7.07 -47.15
CA TYR A 110 29.12 -8.14 -46.21
C TYR A 110 30.50 -7.90 -45.59
N PRO A 111 30.61 -7.68 -44.26
CA PRO A 111 31.91 -7.54 -43.66
C PRO A 111 32.69 -8.84 -43.93
N PRO A 112 33.98 -8.75 -44.32
CA PRO A 112 34.82 -9.94 -44.38
C PRO A 112 34.73 -10.64 -43.03
N GLN A 113 34.50 -11.96 -43.06
CA GLN A 113 34.31 -12.79 -41.87
C GLN A 113 35.45 -12.52 -40.88
N GLN A 114 35.14 -11.86 -39.77
CA GLN A 114 36.12 -11.62 -38.72
C GLN A 114 36.25 -12.88 -37.85
N PRO A 115 37.48 -13.38 -37.62
CA PRO A 115 37.71 -14.51 -36.73
C PRO A 115 37.62 -14.09 -35.26
N TYR A 116 36.60 -14.60 -34.57
CA TYR A 116 36.43 -14.77 -33.11
C TYR A 116 36.29 -13.52 -32.18
N PRO A 117 35.50 -13.64 -31.09
CA PRO A 117 35.12 -12.51 -30.23
C PRO A 117 36.16 -12.14 -29.17
N ARG A 118 36.36 -10.84 -28.95
CA ARG A 118 37.07 -10.31 -27.79
C ARG A 118 36.13 -10.19 -26.57
N PRO A 119 36.57 -10.61 -25.36
CA PRO A 119 35.80 -10.43 -24.12
C PRO A 119 35.94 -8.99 -23.60
N GLY A 120 34.82 -8.38 -23.20
CA GLY A 120 34.82 -7.34 -22.16
C GLY A 120 34.44 -5.91 -22.56
N TYR A 121 33.16 -5.67 -22.90
CA TYR A 121 32.60 -4.31 -22.80
C TYR A 121 31.59 -4.21 -21.65
N PRO A 122 31.65 -3.15 -20.83
CA PRO A 122 30.76 -2.97 -19.69
C PRO A 122 29.33 -2.62 -20.14
N ARG A 123 28.35 -3.29 -19.56
CA ARG A 123 26.91 -3.00 -19.68
C ARG A 123 26.65 -1.60 -19.11
N LEU A 124 26.13 -0.67 -19.93
CA LEU A 124 25.55 0.57 -19.44
C LEU A 124 24.32 0.23 -18.57
N LEU A 125 24.33 0.71 -17.33
CA LEU A 125 23.46 0.25 -16.24
C LEU A 125 22.16 1.06 -16.10
N ASP A 126 21.76 1.80 -17.14
CA ASP A 126 20.46 2.47 -17.19
C ASP A 126 19.60 1.79 -18.26
N GLY A 127 18.78 0.84 -17.80
CA GLY A 127 17.99 -0.10 -18.60
C GLY A 127 16.82 0.50 -19.38
N ARG A 128 16.98 1.70 -19.95
CA ARG A 128 16.09 2.26 -20.97
C ARG A 128 16.81 2.42 -22.29
N THR A 129 17.43 1.34 -22.77
CA THR A 129 17.70 1.29 -24.21
C THR A 129 16.35 1.27 -24.92
N PRO A 130 16.09 2.16 -25.90
CA PRO A 130 14.90 2.06 -26.73
C PRO A 130 14.83 0.62 -27.25
N HIS A 131 13.75 -0.08 -26.94
CA HIS A 131 13.53 -1.42 -27.46
C HIS A 131 13.36 -1.28 -28.96
N SER A 132 14.47 -1.31 -29.71
CA SER A 132 14.45 -1.45 -31.16
C SER A 132 14.11 -2.91 -31.47
N SER A 133 12.92 -3.35 -31.08
CA SER A 133 12.40 -4.63 -31.54
C SER A 133 12.12 -4.49 -33.03
N SER A 134 12.86 -5.26 -33.84
CA SER A 134 12.56 -5.57 -35.24
C SER A 134 12.41 -4.39 -36.22
N GLY A 135 13.43 -3.53 -36.34
CA GLY A 135 13.53 -2.61 -37.49
C GLY A 135 12.47 -1.51 -37.53
N GLN A 136 11.93 -1.13 -36.39
CA GLN A 136 11.06 0.04 -36.22
C GLN A 136 11.76 1.09 -35.35
N ASN A 137 11.59 2.36 -35.71
CA ASN A 137 11.96 3.52 -34.90
C ASN A 137 10.70 3.97 -34.16
N CYS A 138 10.66 3.70 -32.86
CA CYS A 138 9.57 4.11 -31.98
C CYS A 138 9.96 5.34 -31.17
N TYR A 139 9.03 6.29 -31.02
CA TYR A 139 9.17 7.42 -30.10
C TYR A 139 7.87 7.67 -29.35
N GLU A 140 7.98 8.11 -28.10
CA GLU A 140 6.84 8.51 -27.29
C GLU A 140 6.53 10.00 -27.52
N ARG A 141 5.24 10.33 -27.65
CA ARG A 141 4.75 11.71 -27.60
C ARG A 141 3.62 11.85 -26.57
N PRO A 142 3.50 13.01 -25.91
CA PRO A 142 2.37 13.26 -25.03
C PRO A 142 1.07 13.32 -25.85
N GLY A 143 0.07 12.59 -25.39
CA GLY A 143 -1.31 12.57 -25.86
C GLY A 143 -2.21 13.46 -25.00
N ARG A 144 -3.38 12.94 -24.63
CA ARG A 144 -4.33 13.69 -23.79
C ARG A 144 -3.82 13.82 -22.34
N THR A 145 -4.03 14.98 -21.74
CA THR A 145 -3.88 15.18 -20.29
C THR A 145 -5.25 15.12 -19.63
N TYR A 146 -5.34 14.34 -18.55
CA TYR A 146 -6.49 14.23 -17.66
C TYR A 146 -6.19 14.96 -16.36
N GLN A 147 -7.20 15.64 -15.81
CA GLN A 147 -7.10 16.35 -14.54
C GLN A 147 -8.39 16.12 -13.76
N GLU A 148 -8.26 15.89 -12.46
CA GLU A 148 -9.40 15.59 -11.60
C GLU A 148 -9.13 16.07 -10.17
N ARG A 149 -10.16 16.57 -9.48
CA ARG A 149 -10.05 17.00 -8.08
C ARG A 149 -10.43 15.84 -7.18
N ALA A 150 -9.48 15.37 -6.37
CA ALA A 150 -9.69 14.28 -5.44
C ALA A 150 -9.88 14.77 -4.00
N SER A 151 -10.83 14.19 -3.28
CA SER A 151 -10.98 14.31 -1.82
C SER A 151 -11.53 13.02 -1.22
N VAL A 152 -11.31 12.80 0.06
CA VAL A 152 -11.79 11.64 0.80
C VAL A 152 -12.55 12.13 2.03
N ALA A 153 -13.73 11.57 2.26
CA ALA A 153 -14.52 11.80 3.47
C ALA A 153 -14.93 10.47 4.11
N ILE A 154 -14.74 10.34 5.41
CA ILE A 154 -15.11 9.17 6.21
C ILE A 154 -16.43 9.46 6.92
N ARG A 155 -17.43 8.61 6.70
CA ARG A 155 -18.73 8.68 7.38
C ARG A 155 -18.81 7.71 8.54
N ASP A 156 -19.43 8.16 9.64
CA ASP A 156 -19.80 7.32 10.78
C ASP A 156 -18.61 6.57 11.41
N ARG A 157 -17.41 7.17 11.36
CA ARG A 157 -16.20 6.62 11.98
C ARG A 157 -16.32 6.66 13.49
N GLN A 158 -16.15 5.52 14.14
CA GLN A 158 -15.98 5.47 15.59
C GLN A 158 -14.63 6.08 16.00
N ALA A 159 -14.50 6.45 17.28
CA ALA A 159 -13.25 6.99 17.81
C ALA A 159 -12.08 6.02 17.59
N LEU A 160 -10.98 6.57 17.09
CA LEU A 160 -9.71 5.86 16.94
C LEU A 160 -8.94 5.86 18.27
N TYR A 161 -8.10 4.85 18.48
CA TYR A 161 -7.10 4.94 19.55
C TYR A 161 -6.05 6.02 19.22
N PRO A 162 -5.38 6.61 20.21
CA PRO A 162 -4.47 7.74 20.00
C PRO A 162 -3.33 7.53 18.99
N TRP A 163 -2.94 6.27 18.74
CA TRP A 163 -1.89 5.91 17.79
C TRP A 163 -2.42 5.36 16.46
N GLU A 164 -3.73 5.17 16.34
CA GLU A 164 -4.35 4.69 15.11
C GLU A 164 -4.60 5.87 14.16
N TYR A 165 -4.64 5.54 12.87
CA TYR A 165 -4.99 6.47 11.81
C TYR A 165 -5.58 5.69 10.64
N ASP A 166 -6.27 6.40 9.77
CA ASP A 166 -6.70 5.89 8.48
C ASP A 166 -5.95 6.63 7.38
N SER A 167 -5.29 5.90 6.49
CA SER A 167 -4.53 6.43 5.36
C SER A 167 -5.04 5.82 4.06
N PHE A 168 -5.44 6.68 3.14
CA PHE A 168 -5.94 6.33 1.83
C PHE A 168 -5.03 6.95 0.76
N GLN A 169 -4.99 6.34 -0.41
CA GLN A 169 -4.34 6.91 -1.59
C GLN A 169 -5.35 7.01 -2.72
N VAL A 170 -5.49 8.19 -3.32
CA VAL A 170 -6.26 8.37 -4.56
C VAL A 170 -5.26 8.58 -5.69
N CYS A 171 -5.34 7.75 -6.71
CA CYS A 171 -4.51 7.86 -7.90
C CYS A 171 -5.34 8.11 -9.15
N LEU A 172 -4.89 9.03 -9.99
CA LEU A 172 -5.37 9.23 -11.35
C LEU A 172 -4.37 8.60 -12.32
N GLU A 173 -4.84 7.62 -13.09
CA GLU A 173 -4.08 6.98 -14.17
C GLU A 173 -4.96 7.00 -15.41
N GLY A 174 -4.56 7.74 -16.43
CA GLY A 174 -5.43 8.10 -17.56
C GLY A 174 -6.70 8.81 -17.08
N PRO A 175 -7.89 8.41 -17.56
CA PRO A 175 -9.18 8.89 -17.06
C PRO A 175 -9.68 8.13 -15.82
N TRP A 176 -8.91 7.21 -15.25
CA TRP A 176 -9.39 6.33 -14.17
C TRP A 176 -8.87 6.80 -12.82
N LEU A 177 -9.80 7.15 -11.93
CA LEU A 177 -9.52 7.31 -10.52
C LEU A 177 -9.62 5.98 -9.77
N ARG A 178 -8.68 5.74 -8.86
CA ARG A 178 -8.69 4.61 -7.93
C ARG A 178 -8.43 5.09 -6.51
N LEU A 179 -9.18 4.55 -5.57
CA LEU A 179 -8.96 4.71 -4.14
C LEU A 179 -8.38 3.40 -3.59
N ASP A 180 -7.21 3.48 -2.98
CA ASP A 180 -6.53 2.36 -2.33
C ASP A 180 -6.46 2.62 -0.81
N ASP A 181 -6.81 1.61 -0.01
CA ASP A 181 -6.61 1.62 1.44
C ASP A 181 -5.13 1.28 1.73
N LEU A 182 -4.37 2.23 2.29
CA LEU A 182 -2.95 2.00 2.60
C LEU A 182 -2.78 1.36 3.98
N GLU A 183 -3.22 2.07 5.01
CA GLU A 183 -3.16 1.63 6.39
C GLU A 183 -4.32 2.23 7.15
N THR A 184 -5.25 1.36 7.56
CA THR A 184 -6.53 1.77 8.12
C THR A 184 -6.81 1.04 9.43
N ALA A 185 -7.57 1.68 10.30
CA ALA A 185 -8.05 1.08 11.55
C ALA A 185 -9.36 0.32 11.36
N TYR A 186 -10.00 0.49 10.21
CA TYR A 186 -11.21 -0.22 9.79
C TYR A 186 -11.05 -0.76 8.37
N GLU A 187 -11.77 -1.83 8.08
CA GLU A 187 -12.14 -2.18 6.71
C GLU A 187 -13.18 -1.18 6.22
N TYR A 188 -12.98 -0.58 5.05
CA TYR A 188 -13.86 0.45 4.51
C TYR A 188 -14.61 -0.04 3.26
N LYS A 189 -15.79 0.52 3.05
CA LYS A 189 -16.49 0.47 1.75
C LYS A 189 -16.66 1.87 1.20
N THR A 190 -16.52 2.01 -0.12
CA THR A 190 -16.90 3.22 -0.84
C THR A 190 -18.41 3.32 -0.92
N VAL A 191 -18.97 4.40 -0.37
CA VAL A 191 -20.40 4.72 -0.40
C VAL A 191 -20.71 5.66 -1.57
N GLN A 192 -19.79 6.57 -1.89
CA GLN A 192 -19.88 7.50 -3.01
C GLN A 192 -18.48 7.73 -3.59
N GLY A 193 -18.39 8.05 -4.89
CA GLY A 193 -17.16 8.25 -5.63
C GLY A 193 -16.95 7.17 -6.70
N GLY A 194 -15.92 7.31 -7.52
CA GLY A 194 -15.59 6.33 -8.56
C GLY A 194 -14.73 6.93 -9.67
N ASN A 195 -14.66 6.22 -10.80
CA ASN A 195 -13.73 6.54 -11.90
C ASN A 195 -13.83 7.99 -12.43
N TYR A 196 -14.97 8.67 -12.25
CA TYR A 196 -15.25 10.01 -12.79
C TYR A 196 -15.71 11.02 -11.72
N ASP A 197 -15.68 10.66 -10.44
CA ASP A 197 -15.99 11.56 -9.33
C ASP A 197 -14.88 11.43 -8.30
N GLY A 198 -13.98 12.42 -8.27
CA GLY A 198 -12.86 12.44 -7.34
C GLY A 198 -13.25 12.64 -5.87
N ARG A 199 -14.54 12.85 -5.56
CA ARG A 199 -15.03 12.91 -4.18
C ARG A 199 -15.41 11.53 -3.66
N TYR A 200 -14.44 10.86 -3.03
CA TYR A 200 -14.69 9.60 -2.34
C TYR A 200 -15.32 9.82 -0.97
N VAL A 201 -16.41 9.09 -0.70
CA VAL A 201 -17.00 8.97 0.62
C VAL A 201 -16.95 7.51 1.04
N VAL A 202 -16.22 7.21 2.10
CA VAL A 202 -16.06 5.86 2.64
C VAL A 202 -16.78 5.72 3.97
N SER A 203 -17.19 4.50 4.31
CA SER A 203 -17.82 4.16 5.59
C SER A 203 -17.19 2.88 6.16
N PRO A 204 -16.88 2.84 7.46
CA PRO A 204 -16.26 1.69 8.09
C PRO A 204 -17.24 0.52 8.16
N ILE A 205 -16.76 -0.67 7.84
CA ILE A 205 -17.49 -1.93 7.97
C ILE A 205 -17.16 -2.59 9.30
N LYS A 206 -15.86 -2.73 9.59
CA LYS A 206 -15.37 -3.52 10.72
C LYS A 206 -14.03 -3.00 11.21
N LYS A 207 -13.85 -2.91 12.53
CA LYS A 207 -12.55 -2.60 13.15
C LYS A 207 -11.54 -3.69 12.84
N ILE A 208 -10.36 -3.30 12.37
CA ILE A 208 -9.22 -4.19 12.17
C ILE A 208 -8.11 -3.82 13.15
N ARG A 209 -7.38 -4.84 13.62
CA ARG A 209 -6.26 -4.62 14.54
C ARG A 209 -5.13 -3.91 13.79
N MET A 210 -4.61 -2.82 14.33
CA MET A 210 -3.42 -2.13 13.80
C MET A 210 -2.16 -2.58 14.52
N LYS A 211 -0.98 -2.25 13.97
CA LYS A 211 0.28 -2.44 14.69
C LYS A 211 0.28 -1.53 15.94
N PRO A 212 0.89 -1.95 17.06
CA PRO A 212 1.04 -1.06 18.20
C PRO A 212 1.97 0.11 17.85
N ASP A 213 1.80 1.24 18.52
CA ASP A 213 2.63 2.44 18.32
C ASP A 213 4.12 2.13 18.56
N PRO A 214 5.04 2.33 17.60
CA PRO A 214 6.47 2.18 17.86
C PRO A 214 6.97 3.03 19.03
N ALA A 215 6.35 4.19 19.29
CA ALA A 215 6.68 5.08 20.42
C ALA A 215 5.86 4.80 21.69
N GLY A 216 5.08 3.71 21.71
CA GLY A 216 4.21 3.36 22.82
C GLY A 216 4.97 2.99 24.09
N ILE A 217 6.09 2.27 23.97
CA ILE A 217 6.99 1.95 25.09
C ILE A 217 8.32 2.66 24.88
N THR A 218 8.81 3.37 25.89
CA THR A 218 10.07 4.11 25.84
C THR A 218 10.94 3.76 27.04
N ALA A 219 12.24 3.62 26.82
CA ALA A 219 13.22 3.48 27.90
C ALA A 219 13.40 4.81 28.63
N ARG A 220 13.28 4.79 29.96
CA ARG A 220 13.60 5.93 30.82
C ARG A 220 15.06 5.92 31.23
N SER A 221 15.58 4.77 31.65
CA SER A 221 16.94 4.64 32.14
C SER A 221 17.39 3.19 32.21
N LEU A 222 18.69 2.97 32.03
CA LEU A 222 19.39 1.77 32.48
C LEU A 222 20.28 2.15 33.67
N GLY A 223 19.98 1.60 34.84
CA GLY A 223 20.77 1.84 36.06
C GLY A 223 22.17 1.22 35.97
N SER A 224 23.11 1.74 36.77
CA SER A 224 24.46 1.14 36.92
C SER A 224 24.44 -0.28 37.47
N ASP A 225 23.34 -0.66 38.11
CA ASP A 225 23.06 -1.99 38.64
C ASP A 225 22.34 -2.90 37.63
N MET A 226 22.23 -2.47 36.36
CA MET A 226 21.53 -3.15 35.27
C MET A 226 20.02 -3.30 35.47
N THR A 227 19.39 -2.40 36.22
CA THR A 227 17.93 -2.29 36.30
C THR A 227 17.42 -1.39 35.16
N LEU A 228 16.58 -1.94 34.29
CA LEU A 228 15.96 -1.24 33.17
C LEU A 228 14.59 -0.69 33.57
N SER A 229 14.37 0.61 33.37
CA SER A 229 13.06 1.25 33.53
C SER A 229 12.49 1.64 32.18
N LEU A 230 11.28 1.16 31.89
CA LEU A 230 10.51 1.47 30.69
C LEU A 230 9.19 2.14 31.10
N ALA A 231 8.69 3.02 30.25
CA ALA A 231 7.39 3.68 30.39
C ALA A 231 6.50 3.35 29.20
N ASP A 232 5.23 3.09 29.49
CA ASP A 232 4.22 2.78 28.49
C ASP A 232 3.18 3.90 28.45
N ARG A 233 3.18 4.64 27.35
CA ARG A 233 2.29 5.79 27.14
C ARG A 233 0.82 5.36 27.01
N TRP A 234 0.57 4.16 26.51
CA TRP A 234 -0.76 3.71 26.08
C TRP A 234 -1.33 2.59 26.95
N ALA A 235 -0.69 2.26 28.08
CA ALA A 235 -1.06 1.14 28.94
C ALA A 235 -2.55 1.10 29.31
N SER A 236 -3.16 2.26 29.55
CA SER A 236 -4.58 2.39 29.91
C SER A 236 -5.53 1.93 28.81
N HIS A 237 -5.15 2.09 27.54
CA HIS A 237 -5.95 1.61 26.42
C HIS A 237 -5.81 0.09 26.23
N TYR A 238 -4.69 -0.49 26.66
CA TYR A 238 -4.38 -1.91 26.57
C TYR A 238 -4.82 -2.72 27.82
N ALA A 239 -5.83 -2.24 28.54
CA ALA A 239 -6.31 -2.91 29.75
C ALA A 239 -6.73 -4.36 29.47
N GLY A 240 -6.14 -5.30 30.21
CA GLY A 240 -6.38 -6.75 30.05
C GLY A 240 -5.53 -7.44 28.98
N GLU A 241 -4.68 -6.72 28.26
CA GLU A 241 -3.74 -7.32 27.30
C GLU A 241 -2.37 -7.60 27.94
N GLN A 242 -1.59 -8.45 27.26
CA GLN A 242 -0.21 -8.73 27.63
C GLN A 242 0.76 -7.93 26.76
N THR A 243 1.85 -7.53 27.37
CA THR A 243 2.97 -6.79 26.77
C THR A 243 4.19 -7.67 26.84
N VAL A 244 4.72 -8.02 25.67
CA VAL A 244 5.88 -8.88 25.58
C VAL A 244 7.07 -7.99 25.22
N LEU A 245 8.01 -7.86 26.14
CA LEU A 245 9.25 -7.13 25.99
C LEU A 245 10.35 -8.08 25.53
N ILE A 246 11.02 -7.73 24.44
CA ILE A 246 12.18 -8.45 23.91
C ILE A 246 13.40 -7.57 24.14
N LEU A 247 14.25 -7.98 25.07
CA LEU A 247 15.40 -7.22 25.57
C LEU A 247 16.70 -7.91 25.16
N LYS A 248 17.65 -7.16 24.59
CA LYS A 248 18.99 -7.63 24.25
C LYS A 248 20.02 -6.77 24.97
N LEU A 249 20.64 -7.31 26.03
CA LEU A 249 21.71 -6.63 26.75
C LEU A 249 23.02 -6.79 25.98
N LYS A 250 23.67 -5.67 25.67
CA LYS A 250 24.94 -5.64 24.94
C LYS A 250 26.03 -4.92 25.72
N LYS A 251 27.26 -5.40 25.60
CA LYS A 251 28.47 -4.72 26.08
C LYS A 251 28.99 -3.82 24.98
N HIS A 252 29.11 -2.54 25.30
CA HIS A 252 29.66 -1.58 24.36
C HIS A 252 31.19 -1.70 24.27
N VAL A 253 31.71 -1.87 23.06
CA VAL A 253 33.13 -1.96 22.77
C VAL A 253 33.49 -0.88 21.74
N PRO A 254 34.22 0.18 22.15
CA PRO A 254 34.61 1.25 21.23
C PRO A 254 35.38 0.71 20.02
N ASN A 255 34.99 1.13 18.81
CA ASN A 255 35.60 0.74 17.53
C ASN A 255 35.51 -0.76 17.21
N TRP A 256 34.60 -1.51 17.83
CA TRP A 256 34.37 -2.92 17.55
C TRP A 256 32.87 -3.27 17.54
N PHE A 257 32.52 -4.49 17.14
CA PHE A 257 31.16 -4.99 17.26
C PHE A 257 30.79 -5.17 18.74
N ASP A 258 29.65 -4.61 19.15
CA ASP A 258 29.13 -4.73 20.51
C ASP A 258 28.68 -6.18 20.78
N ALA A 259 29.14 -6.75 21.91
CA ALA A 259 28.92 -8.15 22.23
C ALA A 259 27.55 -8.36 22.88
N LEU A 260 26.75 -9.30 22.36
CA LEU A 260 25.48 -9.71 22.97
C LEU A 260 25.73 -10.58 24.21
N LEU A 261 25.23 -10.13 25.36
CA LEU A 261 25.35 -10.85 26.62
C LEU A 261 24.17 -11.78 26.86
N VAL A 262 22.95 -11.26 26.69
CA VAL A 262 21.73 -12.04 26.87
C VAL A 262 20.61 -11.46 26.01
N GLU A 263 19.72 -12.33 25.54
CA GLU A 263 18.46 -11.98 24.89
C GLU A 263 17.32 -12.63 25.68
N LYS A 264 16.30 -11.83 26.05
CA LYS A 264 15.16 -12.27 26.85
C LYS A 264 13.84 -11.76 26.30
N GLU A 265 12.87 -12.66 26.25
CA GLU A 265 11.47 -12.35 25.98
C GLU A 265 10.69 -12.48 27.29
N LEU A 266 10.09 -11.38 27.76
CA LEU A 266 9.40 -11.28 29.04
C LEU A 266 7.96 -10.81 28.80
N SER A 267 6.98 -11.53 29.35
CA SER A 267 5.56 -11.16 29.24
C SER A 267 5.06 -10.53 30.54
N PHE A 268 4.41 -9.38 30.41
CA PHE A 268 3.83 -8.62 31.51
C PHE A 268 2.38 -8.24 31.20
N PRO A 269 1.50 -8.09 32.20
CA PRO A 269 0.25 -7.38 31.98
C PRO A 269 0.53 -5.93 31.53
N SER A 270 -0.38 -5.35 30.75
CA SER A 270 -0.29 -3.92 30.40
C SER A 270 -0.20 -3.05 31.66
N ALA A 271 0.84 -2.21 31.75
CA ALA A 271 1.12 -1.36 32.90
C ALA A 271 1.84 -0.09 32.45
N GLY A 272 1.60 1.05 33.10
CA GLY A 272 2.19 2.34 32.70
C GLY A 272 3.72 2.43 32.83
N SER A 273 4.33 1.48 33.54
CA SER A 273 5.79 1.37 33.66
C SER A 273 6.21 -0.06 33.92
N TYR A 274 7.39 -0.42 33.43
CA TYR A 274 8.04 -1.71 33.66
C TYR A 274 9.41 -1.49 34.28
N ILE A 275 9.74 -2.29 35.29
CA ILE A 275 11.06 -2.33 35.90
C ILE A 275 11.56 -3.76 35.76
N VAL A 276 12.69 -3.93 35.09
CA VAL A 276 13.29 -5.24 34.81
C VAL A 276 14.70 -5.27 35.39
N ASP A 277 14.92 -6.13 36.37
CA ASP A 277 16.27 -6.42 36.88
C ASP A 277 16.95 -7.44 35.97
N LEU A 278 17.90 -6.98 35.15
CA LEU A 278 18.61 -7.86 34.23
C LEU A 278 19.60 -8.79 34.95
N LYS A 279 20.03 -8.46 36.18
CA LYS A 279 20.93 -9.32 36.98
C LYS A 279 20.26 -10.63 37.37
N ALA A 280 18.92 -10.67 37.42
CA ALA A 280 18.18 -11.90 37.67
C ALA A 280 18.50 -12.99 36.62
N PHE A 281 19.00 -12.59 35.44
CA PHE A 281 19.39 -13.49 34.36
C PHE A 281 20.91 -13.70 34.24
N ALA A 282 21.70 -13.30 35.25
CA ALA A 282 23.16 -13.34 35.19
C ALA A 282 23.75 -14.74 34.94
N GLY A 283 23.03 -15.80 35.34
CA GLY A 283 23.42 -17.20 35.07
C GLY A 283 23.35 -17.60 33.59
N GLU A 284 22.67 -16.82 32.76
CA GLU A 284 22.47 -17.11 31.33
C GLU A 284 23.32 -16.20 30.43
N PHE A 285 24.15 -15.34 31.01
CA PHE A 285 24.96 -14.43 30.22
C PHE A 285 26.08 -15.20 29.51
N SER A 286 26.32 -14.86 28.24
CA SER A 286 27.45 -15.39 27.47
C SER A 286 28.80 -15.02 28.10
N GLN A 287 28.85 -13.92 28.84
CA GLN A 287 30.03 -13.41 29.56
C GLN A 287 29.61 -12.74 30.87
N LYS A 288 30.46 -12.81 31.90
CA LYS A 288 30.23 -12.12 33.17
C LYS A 288 30.24 -10.60 32.98
N LEU A 289 29.42 -9.88 33.75
CA LEU A 289 29.48 -8.43 33.81
C LEU A 289 30.81 -7.97 34.43
N GLU A 290 31.47 -7.01 33.79
CA GLU A 290 32.75 -6.45 34.23
C GLU A 290 32.51 -5.04 34.79
N ALA A 291 32.97 -4.80 36.02
CA ALA A 291 32.88 -3.49 36.65
C ALA A 291 33.59 -2.41 35.80
N GLY A 292 32.98 -1.24 35.68
CA GLY A 292 33.53 -0.12 34.90
C GLY A 292 33.35 -0.20 33.39
N LYS A 293 32.77 -1.29 32.85
CA LYS A 293 32.42 -1.39 31.43
C LYS A 293 31.03 -0.79 31.16
N LYS A 294 30.84 -0.32 29.92
CA LYS A 294 29.58 0.28 29.45
C LYS A 294 28.68 -0.78 28.83
N TYR A 295 27.42 -0.75 29.16
CA TYR A 295 26.38 -1.65 28.67
C TYR A 295 25.16 -0.85 28.23
N TYR A 296 24.37 -1.40 27.32
CA TYR A 296 23.11 -0.83 26.88
C TYR A 296 22.15 -1.94 26.47
N VAL A 297 20.86 -1.62 26.35
CA VAL A 297 19.83 -2.58 25.99
C VAL A 297 19.17 -2.16 24.68
N ASP A 298 19.21 -3.01 23.67
CA ASP A 298 18.26 -2.92 22.57
C ASP A 298 16.94 -3.49 23.06
N TYR A 299 15.85 -2.76 22.86
CA TYR A 299 14.54 -3.24 23.24
C TYR A 299 13.55 -3.13 22.09
N SER A 300 12.70 -4.14 22.02
CA SER A 300 11.54 -4.19 21.16
C SER A 300 10.37 -4.76 21.95
N PHE A 301 9.16 -4.57 21.45
CA PHE A 301 7.98 -5.11 22.13
C PHE A 301 6.91 -5.53 21.14
N LYS A 302 6.01 -6.39 21.59
CA LYS A 302 4.75 -6.70 20.92
C LYS A 302 3.63 -6.75 21.96
N ARG A 303 2.39 -6.62 21.50
CA ARG A 303 1.19 -6.70 22.34
C ARG A 303 0.39 -7.92 21.93
N VAL A 304 0.00 -8.72 22.93
CA VAL A 304 -0.77 -9.94 22.72
C VAL A 304 -2.18 -9.70 23.28
N GLY A 305 -3.15 -9.59 22.36
CA GLY A 305 -4.54 -9.29 22.70
C GLY A 305 -5.46 -9.05 21.49
N LYS A 306 -6.53 -8.30 21.73
CA LYS A 306 -7.62 -7.99 20.78
C LYS A 306 -7.48 -6.63 20.12
N ILE A 307 -6.68 -5.71 20.67
CA ILE A 307 -6.58 -4.32 20.24
C ILE A 307 -5.59 -4.20 19.08
N SER A 308 -4.36 -4.67 19.25
CA SER A 308 -3.32 -4.58 18.22
C SER A 308 -2.93 -5.92 17.63
N LYS A 309 -2.30 -5.87 16.45
CA LYS A 309 -1.63 -7.01 15.83
C LYS A 309 -0.47 -7.46 16.71
N ASP A 310 -0.23 -8.77 16.73
CA ASP A 310 0.94 -9.37 17.37
C ASP A 310 2.19 -9.16 16.49
N SER A 311 2.59 -7.90 16.32
CA SER A 311 3.72 -7.47 15.51
C SER A 311 4.80 -6.90 16.41
N VAL A 312 6.04 -7.34 16.21
CA VAL A 312 7.21 -6.85 16.95
C VAL A 312 7.57 -5.45 16.46
N MET A 313 7.57 -4.50 17.38
CA MET A 313 7.98 -3.11 17.17
C MET A 313 9.41 -2.94 17.67
N LYS A 314 10.33 -2.67 16.74
CA LYS A 314 11.69 -2.26 17.08
C LYS A 314 11.66 -0.80 17.53
N VAL A 315 11.96 -0.56 18.80
CA VAL A 315 11.89 0.80 19.37
C VAL A 315 13.24 1.48 19.28
N GLY A 316 14.27 0.88 19.88
CA GLY A 316 15.59 1.49 19.92
C GLY A 316 16.49 0.88 20.98
N GLU A 317 17.42 1.70 21.45
CA GLU A 317 18.47 1.35 22.40
C GLU A 317 18.41 2.30 23.60
N THR A 318 18.80 1.84 24.78
CA THR A 318 18.99 2.71 25.95
C THR A 318 20.27 3.52 25.84
N ASP A 319 20.40 4.56 26.66
CA ASP A 319 21.71 5.13 26.94
C ASP A 319 22.67 4.09 27.54
N LYS A 320 23.96 4.31 27.32
CA LYS A 320 25.03 3.45 27.81
C LYS A 320 25.24 3.68 29.31
N ALA A 321 25.04 2.65 30.12
CA ALA A 321 25.27 2.67 31.56
C ALA A 321 26.60 1.98 31.93
N VAL A 322 27.34 2.56 32.88
CA VAL A 322 28.55 1.92 33.42
C VAL A 322 28.14 0.94 34.52
N TYR A 323 28.53 -0.33 34.39
CA TYR A 323 28.22 -1.33 35.41
C TYR A 323 29.02 -1.08 36.70
N GLN A 324 28.31 -1.03 37.82
CA GLN A 324 28.90 -1.00 39.15
C GLN A 324 28.23 -2.09 40.00
N PRO A 325 28.97 -3.13 40.44
CA PRO A 325 28.41 -4.16 41.30
C PRO A 325 27.95 -3.52 42.62
N SER A 326 26.79 -3.95 43.12
CA SER A 326 26.31 -3.46 44.42
C SER A 326 27.32 -3.84 45.51
N PRO A 327 27.77 -2.89 46.37
CA PRO A 327 28.75 -3.14 47.42
C PRO A 327 28.35 -4.28 48.38
N SER A 328 27.05 -4.57 48.48
CA SER A 328 26.48 -5.56 49.40
C SER A 328 26.86 -7.02 49.11
N ALA A 329 27.52 -7.33 47.98
CA ALA A 329 27.92 -8.69 47.62
C ALA A 329 29.36 -9.08 48.05
N LEU A 330 30.13 -8.15 48.63
CA LEU A 330 31.57 -8.35 48.90
C LEU A 330 31.91 -8.74 50.35
N GLY A 331 30.93 -9.07 51.20
CA GLY A 331 31.22 -9.45 52.58
C GLY A 331 30.10 -10.21 53.28
N ARG A 332 30.05 -11.53 53.06
CA ARG A 332 29.62 -12.54 54.05
C ARG A 332 30.37 -13.83 53.84
#